data_AF-A0A6V7WVR0-F1
#
_entry.id   AF-A0A6V7WVR0-F1
#
_cell.length_a   1.000
_cell.length_b   1.000
_cell.length_c   1.000
_cell.angle_alpha   90.00
_cell.angle_beta   90.00
_cell.angle_gamma   90.00
#
_symmetry.space_group_name_H-M   'P 1'
#
loop_
_entity.id
_entity.type
_entity.pdbx_description
1 polymer ?
#
loop_
_entity_poly.entity_id
_entity_poly.type
_entity_poly.pdbx_seq_one_letter_code
_entity_poly.pdbx_strand_id
1 'polypeptide(L)'
;MYPDSIFSGEQYRLVKHSEYVKMERGCISLMYSMKILSISVFPEKNDTRFVLHYGQYADTNKIEYFFGDEQDPAQTAKMCIKTIQRCMQTVEKMKEMAIRDVEVAAIAAIILWNELAYLDVQDSNTREIIYSELHNNLILNYGIAATGLRLGLLMDLIHDLNLIEREIRESCIINKFFNPDFAEVWEDA
;
A
#
# COMPACT_ATOMS: atom_id res chain seq x y z
N MET A 1 -22.69 -14.59 15.36
CA MET A 1 -21.37 -15.23 15.59
C MET A 1 -20.63 -15.10 14.27
N TYR A 2 -19.78 -14.08 14.12
CA TYR A 2 -18.92 -14.00 12.93
C TYR A 2 -17.93 -15.17 13.03
N PRO A 3 -17.66 -15.90 11.94
CA PRO A 3 -16.65 -16.96 11.97
C PRO A 3 -15.32 -16.35 12.41
N ASP A 4 -14.55 -17.12 13.20
CA ASP A 4 -13.22 -16.76 13.65
C ASP A 4 -12.45 -16.08 12.51
N SER A 5 -11.91 -14.90 12.81
CA SER A 5 -11.34 -13.95 11.85
C SER A 5 -10.59 -14.66 10.71
N ILE A 6 -11.13 -14.56 9.49
CA ILE A 6 -10.45 -14.96 8.24
C ILE A 6 -9.12 -14.21 8.02
N PHE A 7 -8.80 -13.26 8.89
CA PHE A 7 -7.56 -12.48 8.92
C PHE A 7 -6.62 -12.91 10.07
N SER A 8 -6.81 -14.09 10.66
CA SER A 8 -5.83 -14.61 11.63
C SER A 8 -4.48 -14.83 10.93
N GLY A 9 -3.40 -14.26 11.48
CA GLY A 9 -2.07 -14.33 10.87
C GLY A 9 -1.54 -15.76 10.65
N GLU A 10 -2.09 -16.74 11.36
CA GLU A 10 -1.78 -18.16 11.21
C GLU A 10 -2.26 -18.76 9.88
N GLN A 11 -3.22 -18.12 9.20
CA GLN A 11 -3.74 -18.58 7.91
C GLN A 11 -2.93 -18.04 6.72
N TYR A 12 -1.92 -17.20 6.96
CA TYR A 12 -1.12 -16.57 5.91
C TYR A 12 0.11 -17.40 5.55
N ARG A 13 0.43 -17.53 4.24
CA ARG A 13 1.61 -18.26 3.75
C ARG A 13 2.66 -17.34 3.12
N LEU A 14 3.93 -17.70 3.30
CA LEU A 14 5.05 -17.06 2.59
C LEU A 14 5.03 -17.46 1.11
N VAL A 15 5.35 -16.52 0.21
CA VAL A 15 5.30 -16.75 -1.25
C VAL A 15 6.52 -16.25 -2.00
N LYS A 16 6.63 -16.69 -3.26
CA LYS A 16 7.63 -16.23 -4.21
C LYS A 16 7.08 -15.14 -5.13
N HIS A 17 7.96 -14.34 -5.72
CA HIS A 17 7.63 -13.21 -6.57
C HIS A 17 6.88 -13.66 -7.83
N SER A 18 7.25 -14.78 -8.43
CA SER A 18 6.57 -15.32 -9.63
C SER A 18 5.11 -15.70 -9.36
N GLU A 19 4.76 -16.10 -8.13
CA GLU A 19 3.39 -16.36 -7.70
C GLU A 19 2.63 -15.04 -7.49
N TYR A 20 3.30 -14.03 -6.94
CA TYR A 20 2.75 -12.70 -6.69
C TYR A 20 2.43 -11.94 -7.98
N VAL A 21 3.34 -11.90 -8.95
CA VAL A 21 3.18 -11.18 -10.24
C VAL A 21 1.99 -11.73 -11.04
N LYS A 22 1.75 -13.04 -10.99
CA LYS A 22 0.58 -13.67 -11.64
C LYS A 22 -0.76 -13.22 -11.06
N MET A 23 -0.76 -12.64 -9.86
CA MET A 23 -1.95 -12.23 -9.11
C MET A 23 -2.18 -10.72 -9.12
N GLU A 24 -1.20 -9.92 -9.54
CA GLU A 24 -1.39 -8.48 -9.74
C GLU A 24 -2.24 -8.25 -10.99
N ARG A 25 -3.55 -8.11 -10.78
CA ARG A 25 -4.45 -7.43 -11.72
C ARG A 25 -5.12 -6.29 -10.97
N GLY A 26 -4.64 -5.08 -11.22
CA GLY A 26 -5.34 -3.85 -10.89
C GLY A 26 -4.87 -3.11 -9.64
N CYS A 27 -4.74 -1.81 -9.83
CA CYS A 27 -4.91 -0.73 -8.87
C CYS A 27 -3.89 -0.54 -7.73
N ILE A 28 -3.39 0.70 -7.71
CA ILE A 28 -2.97 1.48 -6.54
C ILE A 28 -3.84 1.22 -5.27
N SER A 29 -5.13 0.92 -5.42
CA SER A 29 -6.02 0.54 -4.31
C SER A 29 -5.67 -0.80 -3.65
N LEU A 30 -5.08 -1.75 -4.38
CA LEU A 30 -4.66 -3.06 -3.86
C LEU A 30 -3.40 -2.93 -3.00
N MET A 31 -2.43 -2.08 -3.38
CA MET A 31 -1.29 -1.73 -2.50
C MET A 31 -1.73 -1.10 -1.18
N TYR A 32 -2.75 -0.24 -1.20
CA TYR A 32 -3.29 0.36 0.02
C TYR A 32 -4.05 -0.65 0.87
N SER A 33 -4.83 -1.53 0.23
CA SER A 33 -5.51 -2.65 0.89
C SER A 33 -4.52 -3.58 1.59
N MET A 34 -3.38 -3.89 0.98
CA MET A 34 -2.31 -4.71 1.57
C MET A 34 -1.68 -4.08 2.81
N LYS A 35 -1.46 -2.75 2.78
CA LYS A 35 -0.88 -2.02 3.91
C LYS A 35 -1.84 -1.97 5.11
N ILE A 36 -3.14 -1.80 4.85
CA ILE A 36 -4.18 -1.89 5.90
C ILE A 36 -4.24 -3.30 6.48
N LEU A 37 -4.28 -4.31 5.62
CA LEU A 37 -4.31 -5.71 6.05
C LEU A 37 -3.08 -6.05 6.89
N SER A 38 -1.92 -5.50 6.56
CA SER A 38 -0.69 -5.70 7.34
C SER A 38 -0.80 -5.19 8.78
N ILE A 39 -1.52 -4.09 9.02
CA ILE A 39 -1.74 -3.54 10.36
C ILE A 39 -2.58 -4.50 11.21
N SER A 40 -3.64 -5.07 10.60
CA SER A 40 -4.58 -5.95 11.31
C SER A 40 -4.02 -7.37 11.51
N VAL A 41 -3.26 -7.88 10.54
CA VAL A 41 -2.73 -9.25 10.53
C VAL A 41 -1.42 -9.35 11.32
N PHE A 42 -0.56 -8.34 11.23
CA PHE A 42 0.73 -8.26 11.92
C PHE A 42 0.78 -7.02 12.82
N PRO A 43 0.06 -7.01 13.96
CA PRO A 43 -0.10 -5.82 14.79
C PRO A 43 1.16 -5.44 15.58
N GLU A 44 2.13 -6.34 15.70
CA GLU A 44 3.37 -6.09 16.45
C GLU A 44 4.20 -4.98 15.82
N LYS A 45 4.82 -4.15 16.65
CA LYS A 45 5.77 -3.13 16.19
C LYS A 45 7.04 -3.79 15.67
N ASN A 46 7.62 -3.22 14.62
CA ASN A 46 8.81 -3.74 13.95
C ASN A 46 8.64 -5.17 13.40
N ASP A 47 7.41 -5.61 13.11
CA ASP A 47 7.20 -6.87 12.39
C ASP A 47 7.88 -6.77 11.03
N THR A 48 8.63 -7.80 10.64
CA THR A 48 9.37 -7.83 9.37
C THR A 48 8.51 -8.32 8.22
N ARG A 49 7.28 -8.75 8.50
CA ARG A 49 6.33 -9.30 7.54
C ARG A 49 5.34 -8.24 7.10
N PHE A 50 5.03 -8.25 5.81
CA PHE A 50 3.93 -7.48 5.27
C PHE A 50 3.01 -8.37 4.43
N VAL A 51 1.72 -8.11 4.56
CA VAL A 51 0.68 -8.88 3.88
C VAL A 51 0.71 -8.56 2.39
N LEU A 52 0.69 -9.63 1.61
CA LEU A 52 0.41 -9.65 0.18
C LEU A 52 -1.06 -10.03 -0.07
N HIS A 53 -1.47 -10.14 -1.33
CA HIS A 53 -2.84 -10.55 -1.65
C HIS A 53 -3.15 -11.99 -1.20
N TYR A 54 -4.45 -12.28 -0.99
CA TYR A 54 -4.98 -13.65 -0.83
C TYR A 54 -4.33 -14.52 0.26
N GLY A 55 -4.16 -13.99 1.48
CA GLY A 55 -3.59 -14.80 2.57
C GLY A 55 -2.10 -15.07 2.39
N GLN A 56 -1.38 -14.20 1.69
CA GLN A 56 0.05 -14.34 1.47
C GLN A 56 0.81 -13.23 2.19
N TYR A 57 2.08 -13.44 2.47
CA TYR A 57 2.95 -12.40 3.01
C TYR A 57 4.37 -12.51 2.46
N ALA A 58 5.11 -11.42 2.53
CA ALA A 58 6.55 -11.39 2.35
C ALA A 58 7.23 -11.00 3.66
N ASP A 59 8.39 -11.60 3.92
CA ASP A 59 9.21 -11.33 5.10
C ASP A 59 10.52 -10.67 4.66
N THR A 60 10.77 -9.46 5.15
CA THR A 60 11.96 -8.69 4.79
C THR A 60 13.26 -9.35 5.24
N ASN A 61 13.23 -10.19 6.29
CA ASN A 61 14.38 -11.01 6.70
C ASN A 61 14.67 -12.16 5.72
N LYS A 62 13.72 -12.49 4.85
CA LYS A 62 13.80 -13.57 3.87
C LYS A 62 13.51 -13.05 2.46
N ILE A 63 13.88 -11.82 2.18
CA ILE A 63 13.49 -11.18 0.92
C ILE A 63 14.12 -11.86 -0.31
N GLU A 64 15.30 -12.46 -0.17
CA GLU A 64 15.91 -13.28 -1.23
C GLU A 64 15.06 -14.51 -1.57
N TYR A 65 14.37 -15.10 -0.59
CA TYR A 65 13.43 -16.19 -0.84
C TYR A 65 12.24 -15.72 -1.68
N PHE A 66 11.75 -14.50 -1.43
CA PHE A 66 10.68 -13.91 -2.23
C PHE A 66 11.14 -13.81 -3.70
N PHE A 67 12.36 -13.36 -3.97
CA PHE A 67 12.91 -13.30 -5.34
C PHE A 67 13.54 -14.60 -5.83
N GLY A 68 13.30 -15.75 -5.17
CA GLY A 68 14.04 -16.99 -5.43
C GLY A 68 13.86 -17.62 -6.82
N ASP A 69 12.92 -17.12 -7.62
CA ASP A 69 12.72 -17.55 -9.02
C ASP A 69 13.43 -16.63 -10.04
N GLU A 70 14.06 -15.54 -9.58
CA GLU A 70 14.85 -14.64 -10.42
C GLU A 70 16.22 -15.22 -10.75
N GLN A 71 16.85 -14.73 -11.82
CA GLN A 71 18.19 -15.17 -12.24
C GLN A 71 19.26 -14.87 -11.18
N ASP A 72 19.16 -13.71 -10.51
CA ASP A 72 19.99 -13.34 -9.36
C ASP A 72 19.09 -12.76 -8.23
N PRO A 73 18.55 -13.62 -7.36
CA PRO A 73 17.63 -13.20 -6.29
C PRO A 73 18.24 -12.17 -5.33
N ALA A 74 19.55 -12.25 -5.07
CA ALA A 74 20.24 -11.35 -4.15
C ALA A 74 20.39 -9.95 -4.74
N GLN A 75 20.73 -9.87 -6.03
CA GLN A 75 20.80 -8.59 -6.74
C GLN A 75 19.42 -7.94 -6.84
N THR A 76 18.38 -8.69 -7.21
CA THR A 76 17.00 -8.17 -7.30
C THR A 76 16.51 -7.69 -5.94
N ALA A 77 16.71 -8.48 -4.89
CA ALA A 77 16.39 -8.09 -3.52
C ALA A 77 17.07 -6.76 -3.14
N LYS A 78 18.37 -6.62 -3.46
CA LYS A 78 19.13 -5.39 -3.18
C LYS A 78 18.60 -4.16 -3.93
N MET A 79 18.05 -4.33 -5.13
CA MET A 79 17.44 -3.25 -5.88
C MET A 79 16.10 -2.81 -5.26
N CYS A 80 15.28 -3.76 -4.83
CA CYS A 80 13.94 -3.47 -4.29
C CYS A 80 13.92 -3.15 -2.79
N ILE A 81 15.00 -3.42 -2.03
CA ILE A 81 15.00 -3.33 -0.56
C ILE A 81 14.63 -1.94 -0.04
N LYS A 82 15.03 -0.87 -0.73
CA LYS A 82 14.73 0.51 -0.30
C LYS A 82 13.22 0.79 -0.35
N THR A 83 12.57 0.43 -1.45
CA THR A 83 11.13 0.62 -1.63
C THR A 83 10.35 -0.24 -0.65
N ILE A 84 10.79 -1.48 -0.40
CA ILE A 84 10.20 -2.36 0.61
C ILE A 84 10.35 -1.77 2.02
N GLN A 85 11.53 -1.25 2.38
CA GLN A 85 11.75 -0.58 3.66
C GLN A 85 10.84 0.63 3.85
N ARG A 86 10.63 1.46 2.81
CA ARG A 86 9.66 2.56 2.86
C ARG A 86 8.23 2.06 3.08
N CYS A 87 7.83 0.97 2.40
CA CYS A 87 6.54 0.34 2.64
C CYS A 87 6.37 -0.06 4.11
N MET A 88 7.38 -0.72 4.70
CA MET A 88 7.36 -1.11 6.12
C MET A 88 7.28 0.09 7.05
N GLN A 89 8.08 1.13 6.82
CA GLN A 89 8.05 2.37 7.60
C GLN A 89 6.67 3.04 7.54
N THR A 90 6.03 3.01 6.38
CA THR A 90 4.69 3.55 6.20
C THR A 90 3.66 2.76 7.01
N VAL A 91 3.75 1.42 7.01
CA VAL A 91 2.88 0.55 7.83
C VAL A 91 3.09 0.83 9.31
N GLU A 92 4.33 0.94 9.78
CA GLU A 92 4.62 1.28 11.17
C GLU A 92 4.07 2.67 11.55
N LYS A 93 4.23 3.68 10.69
CA LYS A 93 3.64 5.01 10.88
C LYS A 93 2.12 4.94 11.01
N MET A 94 1.46 4.14 10.17
CA MET A 94 0.01 3.91 10.25
C MET A 94 -0.41 3.21 11.56
N LYS A 95 0.39 2.24 12.06
CA LYS A 95 0.20 1.61 13.38
C LYS A 95 0.34 2.62 14.51
N GLU A 96 1.39 3.45 14.48
CA GLU A 96 1.66 4.48 15.50
C GLU A 96 0.57 5.55 15.55
N MET A 97 0.04 5.91 14.38
CA MET A 97 -1.11 6.79 14.28
C MET A 97 -2.40 6.13 14.77
N ALA A 98 -2.46 4.81 14.96
CA ALA A 98 -3.71 4.07 15.14
C ALA A 98 -4.74 4.50 14.09
N ILE A 99 -4.35 4.42 12.81
CA ILE A 99 -5.19 4.88 11.70
C ILE A 99 -6.53 4.13 11.68
N ARG A 100 -7.62 4.86 11.46
CA ARG A 100 -8.97 4.29 11.44
C ARG A 100 -9.41 3.99 10.01
N ASP A 101 -10.31 3.02 9.84
CA ASP A 101 -10.83 2.61 8.52
C ASP A 101 -11.38 3.80 7.70
N VAL A 102 -12.09 4.73 8.36
CA VAL A 102 -12.62 5.95 7.73
C VAL A 102 -11.50 6.85 7.19
N GLU A 103 -10.39 6.98 7.94
CA GLU A 103 -9.24 7.78 7.53
C GLU A 103 -8.53 7.12 6.35
N VAL A 104 -8.45 5.79 6.34
CA VAL A 104 -7.86 5.09 5.20
C VAL A 104 -8.74 5.19 3.96
N ALA A 105 -10.07 5.03 4.10
CA ALA A 105 -11.01 5.20 3.00
C ALA A 105 -10.90 6.62 2.39
N ALA A 106 -10.79 7.64 3.23
CA ALA A 106 -10.59 9.03 2.79
C ALA A 106 -9.25 9.20 2.05
N ILE A 107 -8.14 8.65 2.57
CA ILE A 107 -6.84 8.67 1.89
C ILE A 107 -6.92 8.00 0.51
N ALA A 108 -7.51 6.82 0.43
CA ALA A 108 -7.66 6.09 -0.84
C ALA A 108 -8.50 6.89 -1.85
N ALA A 109 -9.59 7.52 -1.39
CA ALA A 109 -10.44 8.36 -2.23
C ALA A 109 -9.71 9.62 -2.72
N ILE A 110 -8.96 10.30 -1.84
CA ILE A 110 -8.13 11.46 -2.21
C ILE A 110 -7.10 11.10 -3.27
N ILE A 111 -6.38 9.99 -3.09
CA ILE A 111 -5.37 9.54 -4.04
C ILE A 111 -6.01 9.19 -5.40
N LEU A 112 -7.10 8.42 -5.39
CA LEU A 112 -7.82 8.08 -6.61
C LEU A 112 -8.30 9.34 -7.35
N TRP A 113 -8.82 10.34 -6.63
CA TRP A 113 -9.29 11.57 -7.26
C TRP A 113 -8.16 12.45 -7.78
N ASN A 114 -6.97 12.40 -7.16
CA ASN A 114 -5.79 13.05 -7.71
C ASN A 114 -5.40 12.39 -9.05
N GLU A 115 -5.44 11.06 -9.16
CA GLU A 115 -5.18 10.35 -10.42
C GLU A 115 -6.22 10.68 -11.49
N LEU A 116 -7.52 10.71 -11.14
CA LEU A 116 -8.59 11.06 -12.09
C LEU A 116 -8.52 12.51 -12.56
N ALA A 117 -8.03 13.43 -11.72
CA ALA A 117 -7.83 14.82 -12.10
C ALA A 117 -6.75 14.96 -13.19
N TYR A 118 -5.74 14.08 -13.22
CA TYR A 118 -4.76 14.06 -14.32
C TYR A 118 -5.34 13.58 -15.65
N LEU A 119 -6.43 12.81 -15.61
CA LEU A 119 -7.11 12.28 -16.80
C LEU A 119 -8.19 13.22 -17.35
N ASP A 120 -8.39 14.39 -16.72
CA ASP A 120 -9.44 15.37 -17.06
C ASP A 120 -10.87 14.79 -16.95
N VAL A 121 -11.05 13.78 -16.09
CA VAL A 121 -12.31 13.01 -15.96
C VAL A 121 -13.30 13.62 -14.94
N GLN A 122 -13.03 14.77 -14.30
CA GLN A 122 -13.75 15.14 -13.06
C GLN A 122 -14.24 16.60 -12.92
N ASP A 123 -15.37 16.68 -12.21
CA ASP A 123 -15.94 17.84 -11.52
C ASP A 123 -15.13 18.12 -10.24
N SER A 124 -14.50 19.29 -10.14
CA SER A 124 -13.57 19.69 -9.08
C SER A 124 -14.17 19.62 -7.67
N ASN A 125 -15.49 19.63 -7.54
CA ASN A 125 -16.20 19.69 -6.26
C ASN A 125 -16.06 18.41 -5.41
N THR A 126 -15.94 17.24 -6.03
CA THR A 126 -15.96 15.97 -5.27
C THR A 126 -14.76 15.82 -4.34
N ARG A 127 -13.59 16.29 -4.76
CA ARG A 127 -12.37 16.27 -3.93
C ARG A 127 -12.54 17.14 -2.68
N GLU A 128 -13.11 18.33 -2.83
CA GLU A 128 -13.35 19.25 -1.72
C GLU A 128 -14.36 18.67 -0.72
N ILE A 129 -15.38 17.96 -1.20
CA ILE A 129 -16.34 17.24 -0.36
C ILE A 129 -15.61 16.17 0.48
N ILE A 130 -14.73 15.36 -0.12
CA ILE A 130 -13.97 14.33 0.62
C ILE A 130 -13.10 14.97 1.71
N TYR A 131 -12.40 16.07 1.41
CA TYR A 131 -11.59 16.78 2.41
C TYR A 131 -12.45 17.36 3.54
N SER A 132 -13.61 17.93 3.21
CA SER A 132 -14.55 18.49 4.20
C SER A 132 -15.09 17.40 5.14
N GLU A 133 -15.52 16.26 4.58
CA GLU A 133 -15.99 15.11 5.35
C GLU A 133 -14.89 14.53 6.25
N LEU A 134 -13.66 14.38 5.73
CA LEU A 134 -12.52 13.97 6.53
C LEU A 134 -12.27 14.94 7.67
N HIS A 135 -12.22 16.24 7.38
CA HIS A 135 -11.99 17.29 8.39
C HIS A 135 -13.06 17.27 9.50
N ASN A 136 -14.34 17.17 9.13
CA ASN A 136 -15.43 17.04 10.08
C ASN A 136 -15.31 15.77 10.93
N ASN A 137 -14.96 14.64 10.31
CA ASN A 137 -14.73 13.39 11.03
C ASN A 137 -13.57 13.53 12.04
N LEU A 138 -12.49 14.21 11.66
CA LEU A 138 -11.36 14.46 12.56
C LEU A 138 -11.75 15.34 13.75
N ILE A 139 -12.53 16.40 13.53
CA ILE A 139 -13.06 17.25 14.63
C ILE A 139 -13.90 16.42 15.59
N LEU A 140 -14.80 15.58 15.08
CA LEU A 140 -15.69 14.77 15.92
C LEU A 140 -14.94 13.74 16.78
N ASN A 141 -13.81 13.22 16.30
CA ASN A 141 -13.10 12.13 16.98
C ASN A 141 -11.88 12.58 17.80
N TYR A 142 -11.21 13.67 17.39
CA TYR A 142 -10.00 14.16 18.06
C TYR A 142 -10.15 15.57 18.66
N GLY A 143 -11.22 16.28 18.31
CA GLY A 143 -11.44 17.67 18.71
C GLY A 143 -10.66 18.68 17.85
N ILE A 144 -11.17 19.91 17.79
CA ILE A 144 -10.64 21.00 16.95
C ILE A 144 -9.13 21.24 17.17
N ALA A 145 -8.67 21.16 18.43
CA ALA A 145 -7.27 21.42 18.77
C ALA A 145 -6.29 20.40 18.17
N ALA A 146 -6.72 19.15 17.97
CA ALA A 146 -5.87 18.08 17.43
C ALA A 146 -6.07 17.85 15.92
N THR A 147 -7.14 18.39 15.34
CA THR A 147 -7.48 18.21 13.92
C THR A 147 -6.35 18.61 12.98
N GLY A 148 -5.72 19.78 13.21
CA GLY A 148 -4.64 20.26 12.35
C GLY A 148 -3.45 19.32 12.32
N LEU A 149 -3.01 18.83 13.48
CA LEU A 149 -1.92 17.87 13.58
C LEU A 149 -2.28 16.54 12.89
N ARG A 150 -3.49 16.02 13.16
CA ARG A 150 -3.94 14.75 12.58
C ARG A 150 -4.04 14.82 11.06
N LEU A 151 -4.60 15.91 10.54
CA LEU A 151 -4.69 16.14 9.09
C LEU A 151 -3.29 16.23 8.46
N GLY A 152 -2.36 16.95 9.11
CA GLY A 152 -0.96 17.02 8.67
C GLY A 152 -0.31 15.64 8.56
N LEU A 153 -0.49 14.78 9.56
CA LEU A 153 0.02 13.40 9.52
C LEU A 153 -0.60 12.55 8.40
N LEU A 154 -1.90 12.73 8.12
CA LEU A 154 -2.57 12.03 7.02
C LEU A 154 -2.08 12.53 5.64
N MET A 155 -1.81 13.83 5.50
CA MET A 155 -1.25 14.40 4.26
C MET A 155 0.18 13.92 4.02
N ASP A 156 0.99 13.83 5.08
CA ASP A 156 2.34 13.29 5.03
C ASP A 156 2.32 11.79 4.66
N LEU A 157 1.35 11.04 5.17
CA LEU A 157 1.12 9.66 4.77
C LEU A 157 0.75 9.54 3.28
N ILE A 158 -0.12 10.41 2.75
CA ILE A 158 -0.43 10.45 1.30
C ILE A 158 0.84 10.72 0.48
N HIS A 159 1.70 11.63 0.94
CA HIS A 159 2.96 11.93 0.25
C HIS A 159 3.88 10.70 0.18
N ASP A 160 4.08 10.01 1.32
CA ASP A 160 4.90 8.79 1.38
C ASP A 160 4.35 7.69 0.45
N LEU A 161 3.03 7.53 0.41
CA LEU A 161 2.35 6.57 -0.45
C LEU A 161 2.55 6.87 -1.94
N ASN A 162 2.41 8.13 -2.35
CA ASN A 162 2.65 8.54 -3.74
C ASN A 162 4.13 8.37 -4.15
N LEU A 163 5.08 8.60 -3.23
CA LEU A 163 6.49 8.38 -3.50
C LEU A 163 6.80 6.90 -3.75
N ILE A 164 6.26 6.01 -2.90
CA ILE A 164 6.41 4.56 -3.06
C ILE A 164 5.79 4.09 -4.37
N GLU A 165 4.60 4.58 -4.70
CA GLU A 165 3.93 4.27 -5.97
C GLU A 165 4.81 4.63 -7.15
N ARG A 166 5.38 5.84 -7.17
CA ARG A 166 6.28 6.28 -8.24
C ARG A 166 7.51 5.38 -8.36
N GLU A 167 8.16 5.03 -7.25
CA GLU A 167 9.33 4.14 -7.23
C GLU A 167 8.98 2.75 -7.81
N ILE A 168 7.80 2.21 -7.48
CA ILE A 168 7.32 0.93 -8.02
C ILE A 168 7.05 1.06 -9.51
N ARG A 169 6.36 2.12 -9.95
CA ARG A 169 6.06 2.37 -11.36
C ARG A 169 7.33 2.47 -12.21
N GLU A 170 8.31 3.23 -11.73
CA GLU A 170 9.64 3.34 -12.36
C GLU A 170 10.34 1.97 -12.43
N SER A 171 10.28 1.18 -11.35
CA SER A 171 10.86 -0.16 -11.32
C SER A 171 10.20 -1.11 -12.33
N CYS A 172 8.87 -1.06 -12.48
CA CYS A 172 8.14 -1.83 -13.49
C CYS A 172 8.54 -1.42 -14.91
N ILE A 173 8.66 -0.11 -15.20
CA ILE A 173 9.11 0.40 -16.50
C ILE A 173 10.52 -0.09 -16.82
N ILE A 174 11.44 -0.01 -15.85
CA ILE A 174 12.81 -0.51 -16.00
C ILE A 174 12.78 -2.01 -16.31
N ASN A 175 11.97 -2.78 -15.58
CA ASN A 175 11.87 -4.22 -15.78
C ASN A 175 11.39 -4.57 -17.20
N LYS A 176 10.45 -3.81 -17.78
CA LYS A 176 10.01 -4.02 -19.18
C LYS A 176 11.15 -3.94 -20.19
N PHE A 177 12.17 -3.08 -19.96
CA PHE A 177 13.32 -3.00 -20.87
C PHE A 177 14.20 -4.26 -20.83
N PHE A 178 14.27 -4.93 -19.68
CA PHE A 178 15.16 -6.07 -19.46
C PHE A 178 14.44 -7.43 -19.55
N ASN A 179 13.13 -7.43 -19.37
CA ASN A 179 12.28 -8.59 -19.44
C ASN A 179 11.03 -8.27 -20.29
N PRO A 180 11.11 -8.40 -21.63
CA PRO A 180 9.99 -8.14 -22.52
C PRO A 180 8.83 -9.13 -22.36
N ASP A 181 9.07 -10.28 -21.72
CA ASP A 181 8.04 -11.26 -21.35
C ASP A 181 7.43 -10.96 -19.96
N PHE A 182 7.86 -9.87 -19.30
CA PHE A 182 7.20 -9.39 -18.10
C PHE A 182 5.79 -8.97 -18.50
N ALA A 183 4.86 -9.90 -18.30
CA ALA A 183 3.46 -9.75 -18.65
C ALA A 183 2.99 -8.38 -18.20
N GLU A 184 2.69 -7.54 -19.18
CA GLU A 184 2.07 -6.27 -18.93
C GLU A 184 0.78 -6.53 -18.15
N VAL A 185 0.77 -6.14 -16.88
CA VAL A 185 -0.47 -5.99 -16.09
C VAL A 185 -1.34 -4.86 -16.67
N TRP A 186 -0.87 -4.18 -17.73
CA TRP A 186 -1.42 -2.97 -18.33
C TRP A 186 -1.40 -2.97 -19.87
N GLU A 187 -1.35 -4.11 -20.56
CA GLU A 187 -1.47 -4.10 -22.03
C GLU A 187 -2.95 -3.96 -22.43
N ASP A 188 -3.21 -2.78 -23.00
CA ASP A 188 -4.27 -2.35 -23.92
C ASP A 188 -5.75 -2.49 -23.48
N ALA A 189 -6.26 -1.39 -22.92
CA ALA A 189 -7.58 -0.87 -23.26
C ALA A 189 -7.43 0.53 -23.87
#